data_AF-A0A0Q6VZA0-F1
#
_entry.id   AF-A0A0Q6VZA0-F1
#
_cell.length_a   1.000
_cell.length_b   1.000
_cell.length_c   1.000
_cell.angle_alpha   90.00
_cell.angle_beta   90.00
_cell.angle_gamma   90.00
#
_symmetry.space_group_name_H-M   'P 1'
#
loop_
_entity.id
_entity.type
_entity.pdbx_description
1 polymer ?
#
loop_
_entity_poly.entity_id
_entity_poly.type
_entity_poly.pdbx_seq_one_letter_code
_entity_poly.pdbx_strand_id
1 'polypeptide(L)'
;MNKVDLTPIQIRGLKLALDGDLFPQDAKKWTHLNATVTYAKTDRFKERPQKIKFLSTTTLTELRGMGFLEPLDADVPAEGTAHGITMAGKIWLLKNK
;
A
#
# COMPACT_ATOMS: atom_id res chain seq x y z
N MET A 1 0.13 -14.19 20.06
CA MET A 1 0.56 -13.42 18.89
C MET A 1 0.97 -12.05 19.41
N ASN A 2 2.27 -11.75 19.44
CA ASN A 2 2.77 -10.47 19.97
C ASN A 2 2.14 -9.32 19.17
N LYS A 3 1.62 -8.31 19.87
CA LYS A 3 0.97 -7.16 19.26
C LYS A 3 2.04 -6.34 18.54
N VAL A 4 1.99 -6.33 17.21
CA VAL A 4 2.85 -5.49 16.37
C VAL A 4 2.18 -4.13 16.26
N ASP A 5 2.80 -3.07 16.76
CA ASP A 5 2.29 -1.71 16.63
C ASP A 5 2.89 -1.05 15.39
N LEU A 6 2.04 -0.60 14.48
CA LEU A 6 2.45 0.06 13.25
C LEU A 6 2.53 1.58 13.44
N THR A 7 3.54 2.19 12.84
CA THR A 7 3.62 3.66 12.75
C THR A 7 2.48 4.20 11.87
N PRO A 8 2.11 5.49 11.99
CA PRO A 8 1.10 6.09 11.13
C PRO A 8 1.42 5.98 9.63
N ILE A 9 2.70 5.97 9.25
CA ILE A 9 3.13 5.80 7.86
C ILE A 9 2.87 4.37 7.38
N GLN A 10 3.23 3.37 8.20
CA GLN A 10 2.96 1.96 7.91
C GLN A 10 1.46 1.66 7.83
N ILE A 11 0.65 2.24 8.72
CA ILE A 11 -0.82 2.11 8.66
C ILE A 11 -1.37 2.66 7.34
N ARG A 12 -0.89 3.84 6.90
CA ARG A 12 -1.29 4.42 5.61
C ARG A 12 -0.86 3.53 4.44
N GLY A 13 0.33 2.95 4.49
CA GLY A 13 0.81 2.00 3.50
C GLY A 13 -0.04 0.73 3.42
N LEU A 14 -0.39 0.17 4.57
CA LEU A 14 -1.21 -1.03 4.65
C LEU A 14 -2.65 -0.76 4.18
N LYS A 15 -3.21 0.43 4.48
CA LYS A 15 -4.50 0.87 3.93
C LYS A 15 -4.44 1.05 2.42
N LEU A 16 -3.34 1.58 1.87
CA LEU A 16 -3.15 1.66 0.43
C LEU A 16 -3.16 0.25 -0.19
N ALA A 17 -2.43 -0.70 0.38
CA ALA A 17 -2.41 -2.09 -0.11
C ALA A 17 -3.77 -2.81 0.04
N LEU A 18 -4.63 -2.37 0.98
CA LEU A 18 -6.01 -2.85 1.08
C LEU A 18 -6.87 -2.39 -0.10
N ASP A 19 -6.62 -1.19 -0.62
CA ASP A 19 -7.34 -0.61 -1.76
C ASP A 19 -6.93 -1.27 -3.09
N GLY A 20 -5.81 -1.99 -3.13
CA GLY A 20 -5.32 -2.75 -4.29
C GLY A 20 -3.82 -3.04 -4.25
N ASP A 21 -3.35 -3.82 -5.22
CA ASP A 21 -1.93 -4.20 -5.29
C ASP A 21 -1.01 -3.01 -5.56
N LEU A 22 0.22 -3.12 -5.07
CA LEU A 22 1.25 -2.08 -5.14
C LEU A 22 2.30 -2.44 -6.16
N PHE A 23 2.52 -1.54 -7.12
CA PHE A 23 3.48 -1.67 -8.21
C PHE A 23 4.62 -0.67 -8.01
N PRO A 24 5.86 -1.04 -8.38
CA PRO A 24 6.99 -0.14 -8.29
C PRO A 24 6.80 1.05 -9.25
N GLN A 25 7.27 2.21 -8.84
CA GLN A 25 7.27 3.48 -9.57
C GLN A 25 8.65 4.11 -9.49
N ASP A 26 8.86 5.15 -10.29
CA ASP A 26 10.07 5.97 -10.21
C ASP A 26 10.32 6.51 -8.78
N ALA A 27 11.58 6.83 -8.51
CA ALA A 27 12.02 7.42 -7.24
C ALA A 27 11.69 6.56 -5.99
N LYS A 28 11.75 5.23 -6.11
CA LYS A 28 11.59 4.27 -5.00
C LYS A 28 10.21 4.32 -4.33
N LYS A 29 9.17 4.63 -5.12
CA LYS A 29 7.77 4.72 -4.69
C LYS A 29 6.96 3.54 -5.18
N TRP A 30 5.84 3.32 -4.52
CA TRP A 30 4.92 2.22 -4.80
C TRP A 30 3.49 2.74 -4.75
N THR A 31 2.66 2.37 -5.72
CA THR A 31 1.23 2.73 -5.79
C THR A 31 0.48 1.75 -6.70
N HIS A 32 -0.81 1.92 -6.90
CA HIS A 32 -1.59 1.06 -7.80
C HIS A 32 -1.16 1.19 -9.26
N LEU A 33 -1.34 0.12 -10.04
CA LEU A 33 -1.16 0.16 -11.48
C LEU A 33 -2.10 1.21 -12.09
N ASN A 34 -1.56 2.13 -12.88
CA ASN A 34 -2.30 3.25 -13.50
C ASN A 34 -2.95 4.19 -12.48
N ALA A 35 -2.34 4.40 -11.31
CA ALA A 35 -2.83 5.40 -10.37
C ALA A 35 -2.87 6.79 -11.05
N THR A 36 -4.08 7.32 -11.21
CA THR A 36 -4.33 8.65 -11.78
C THR A 36 -4.89 9.57 -10.71
N VAL A 37 -4.75 10.89 -10.93
CA VAL A 37 -5.43 11.87 -10.09
C VAL A 37 -6.93 11.71 -10.27
N THR A 38 -7.64 11.42 -9.19
CA THR A 38 -9.09 11.24 -9.17
C THR A 38 -9.75 12.35 -8.36
N TYR A 39 -11.07 12.39 -8.37
CA TYR A 39 -11.87 13.38 -7.64
C TYR A 39 -12.91 12.65 -6.80
N ALA A 40 -13.34 13.28 -5.71
CA ALA A 40 -14.44 12.72 -4.92
C ALA A 40 -15.70 12.64 -5.78
N LYS A 41 -16.52 11.59 -5.62
CA LYS A 41 -17.80 11.46 -6.35
C LYS A 41 -18.74 12.65 -6.15
N THR A 42 -18.62 13.35 -5.02
CA THR A 42 -19.38 14.55 -4.67
C THR A 42 -18.81 15.84 -5.28
N ASP A 43 -17.57 15.82 -5.74
CA ASP A 43 -16.90 16.96 -6.38
C ASP A 43 -17.21 16.98 -7.88
N ARG A 44 -18.42 17.42 -8.21
CA ARG A 44 -18.93 17.46 -9.59
C ARG A 44 -18.10 18.37 -10.51
N PHE A 45 -17.47 19.39 -9.93
CA PHE A 45 -16.67 20.37 -10.66
C PHE A 45 -15.19 19.98 -10.75
N LYS A 46 -14.77 18.89 -10.08
CA LYS A 46 -13.39 18.41 -10.07
C LYS A 46 -12.40 19.49 -9.63
N GLU A 47 -12.79 20.29 -8.64
CA GLU A 47 -11.96 21.40 -8.13
C GLU A 47 -10.91 20.91 -7.13
N ARG A 48 -11.15 19.75 -6.50
CA ARG A 48 -10.33 19.22 -5.41
C ARG A 48 -9.73 17.87 -5.82
N PRO A 49 -8.62 17.89 -6.57
CA PRO A 49 -7.94 16.66 -6.97
C PRO A 49 -7.48 15.87 -5.75
N GLN A 50 -7.76 14.57 -5.75
CA GLN A 50 -7.23 13.63 -4.77
C GLN A 50 -5.81 13.24 -5.20
N LYS A 51 -4.83 13.56 -4.34
CA LYS A 51 -3.44 13.19 -4.59
C LYS A 51 -3.30 11.67 -4.66
N ILE A 52 -2.54 11.21 -5.65
CA ILE A 52 -2.10 9.82 -5.71
C ILE A 52 -1.31 9.53 -4.42
N LYS A 53 -1.71 8.48 -3.72
CA LYS A 53 -1.02 8.01 -2.52
C LYS A 53 0.14 7.13 -2.94
N PHE A 54 1.23 7.23 -2.21
CA PHE A 54 2.43 6.43 -2.45
C PHE A 54 2.92 5.82 -1.16
N LEU A 55 3.58 4.67 -1.30
CA LEU A 55 4.35 4.00 -0.28
C LEU A 55 5.84 4.07 -0.65
N SER A 56 6.72 4.32 0.32
CA SER A 56 8.16 4.27 0.07
C SER A 56 8.66 2.82 0.09
N THR A 57 9.77 2.55 -0.61
CA THR A 57 10.41 1.23 -0.57
C THR A 57 10.77 0.79 0.85
N THR A 58 11.21 1.72 1.72
CA THR A 58 11.47 1.43 3.14
C THR A 58 10.24 0.89 3.85
N THR A 59 9.10 1.59 3.72
CA THR A 59 7.86 1.18 4.39
C THR A 59 7.32 -0.14 3.81
N LEU A 60 7.47 -0.35 2.50
CA LEU A 60 7.10 -1.62 1.85
C LEU A 60 7.93 -2.78 2.41
N THR A 61 9.25 -2.63 2.51
CA THR A 61 10.14 -3.65 3.07
C THR A 61 9.82 -3.95 4.53
N GLU A 62 9.54 -2.94 5.35
CA GLU A 62 9.13 -3.12 6.75
C GLU A 62 7.82 -3.92 6.86
N LEU A 63 6.79 -3.53 6.10
CA LEU A 63 5.50 -4.22 6.09
C LEU A 63 5.62 -5.66 5.58
N ARG A 64 6.50 -5.92 4.59
CA ARG A 64 6.82 -7.27 4.12
C ARG A 64 7.55 -8.07 5.21
N GLY A 65 8.53 -7.48 5.87
CA GLY A 65 9.26 -8.10 6.98
C GLY A 65 8.36 -8.49 8.15
N MET A 66 7.26 -7.76 8.35
CA MET A 66 6.20 -8.08 9.33
C MET A 66 5.16 -9.09 8.82
N GLY A 67 5.26 -9.56 7.58
CA GLY A 67 4.32 -10.50 6.97
C GLY A 67 2.97 -9.89 6.59
N PHE A 68 2.88 -8.56 6.49
CA PHE A 68 1.64 -7.86 6.12
C PHE A 68 1.50 -7.63 4.61
N LEU A 69 2.60 -7.67 3.87
CA LEU A 69 2.64 -7.64 2.41
C LEU A 69 3.43 -8.84 1.88
N GLU A 70 3.12 -9.26 0.67
CA GLU A 70 3.83 -10.33 -0.04
C GLU A 70 4.03 -9.98 -1.52
N PRO A 71 5.15 -10.40 -2.14
CA PRO A 71 5.32 -10.30 -3.58
C PRO A 71 4.28 -11.18 -4.29
N LEU A 72 3.72 -10.68 -5.40
CA LEU A 72 2.76 -11.42 -6.22
C LEU A 72 3.43 -12.38 -7.23
N ASP A 73 4.68 -12.10 -7.58
CA ASP A 73 5.52 -12.96 -8.39
C ASP A 73 6.76 -13.35 -7.58
N ALA A 74 6.90 -14.65 -7.31
CA ALA A 74 8.01 -15.19 -6.53
C ALA A 74 9.30 -15.37 -7.35
N ASP A 75 9.19 -15.37 -8.69
CA ASP A 75 10.31 -15.59 -9.60
C ASP A 75 11.02 -14.28 -9.97
N VAL A 76 10.42 -13.14 -9.62
CA VAL A 76 10.98 -11.80 -9.84
C VAL A 76 11.55 -11.24 -8.52
N PRO A 77 12.73 -10.60 -8.53
CA PRO A 77 13.24 -9.91 -7.36
C PRO A 77 12.18 -8.98 -6.76
N ALA A 78 12.07 -8.97 -5.43
CA ALA A 78 11.02 -8.22 -4.74
C ALA A 78 10.95 -6.74 -5.17
N GLU A 79 12.07 -6.13 -5.55
CA GLU A 79 12.12 -4.74 -6.00
C GLU A 79 11.43 -4.49 -7.36
N GLY A 80 11.22 -5.53 -8.17
CA GLY A 80 10.61 -5.46 -9.50
C GLY A 80 9.20 -6.04 -9.59
N THR A 81 8.71 -6.73 -8.57
CA THR A 81 7.37 -7.34 -8.57
C THR A 81 6.35 -6.50 -7.83
N ALA A 82 5.10 -6.60 -8.27
CA ALA A 82 3.95 -6.10 -7.52
C ALA A 82 3.83 -6.82 -6.16
N HIS A 83 3.19 -6.15 -5.19
CA HIS A 83 2.92 -6.67 -3.86
C HIS A 83 1.44 -6.57 -3.50
N GLY A 84 0.91 -7.63 -2.90
CA GLY A 84 -0.43 -7.69 -2.34
C GLY A 84 -0.44 -7.62 -0.82
N ILE A 85 -1.59 -7.28 -0.24
CA ILE A 85 -1.82 -7.36 1.21
C ILE A 85 -2.16 -8.80 1.63
N THR A 86 -1.46 -9.30 2.64
CA THR A 86 -1.71 -10.65 3.17
C THR A 86 -2.96 -10.69 4.05
N MET A 87 -3.42 -11.90 4.38
CA MET A 87 -4.49 -12.06 5.38
C MET A 87 -4.11 -11.50 6.76
N ALA A 88 -2.84 -11.61 7.16
CA ALA A 88 -2.36 -11.03 8.41
C ALA A 88 -2.51 -9.50 8.41
N GLY A 89 -2.18 -8.85 7.29
CA GLY A 89 -2.35 -7.40 7.11
C GLY A 89 -3.82 -6.98 7.19
N LYS A 90 -4.72 -7.71 6.52
CA LYS A 90 -6.17 -7.46 6.56
C LYS A 90 -6.72 -7.59 7.99
N ILE A 91 -6.36 -8.66 8.70
CA ILE A 91 -6.80 -8.89 10.09
C ILE A 91 -6.25 -7.81 11.02
N TRP A 92 -5.00 -7.37 10.82
CA TRP A 92 -4.42 -6.29 11.61
C TRP A 92 -5.21 -4.98 11.45
N LEU A 93 -5.53 -4.58 10.22
CA LEU A 93 -6.34 -3.38 9.96
C LEU A 93 -7.74 -3.48 10.55
N LEU A 94 -8.36 -4.66 10.50
CA LEU A 94 -9.68 -4.88 11.08
C LEU A 94 -9.68 -4.67 12.60
N LYS A 95 -8.62 -5.12 13.29
CA LYS A 95 -8.49 -5.04 14.75
C LYS A 95 -8.04 -3.68 15.27
N ASN A 96 -7.44 -2.84 14.42
CA ASN A 96 -6.83 -1.56 14.80
C ASN A 96 -7.43 -0.38 13.99
N LYS A 97 -8.76 -0.40 13.80
CA LYS A 97 -9.50 0.64 13.05
C LYS A 97 -9.43 2.01 13.70
#